data_AF-A0A1R2CWR6-F1
#
_entry.id   AF-A0A1R2CWR6-F1
#
_cell.length_a   1.000
_cell.length_b   1.000
_cell.length_c   1.000
_cell.angle_alpha   90.00
_cell.angle_beta   90.00
_cell.angle_gamma   90.00
#
_symmetry.space_group_name_H-M   'P 1'
#
loop_
_entity.id
_entity.type
_entity.pdbx_description
1 polymer ?
#
loop_
_entity_poly.entity_id
_entity_poly.type
_entity_poly.pdbx_seq_one_letter_code
_entity_poly.pdbx_strand_id
1 'polypeptide(L)'
;MLSIVAITRLYHIFRLTLLKSRYSTGRAQRVGKINGIIANRSWALKCMIITSPFKTVFCMFLIGIFIGGYCLRIFERPMTSPDAKTGFFHLGNAMWCIIITMTTVGFGDIFPVSIPGRIVDTLACIWGVFVVALMVVGITNIMLFDSGEEKAYTLHLRLKFKEYFRKIAGGILITAFRLKVMTKKNPHAESSISKAKSSYKRNILAFQKAKIESNILYHTNTPERRIESRINEILDYSEENMKQAEEVYNALNNIKESFSL
;
A
#
# COMPACT_ATOMS: atom_id res chain seq x y z
N MET A 1 0.23 31.94 -33.78
CA MET A 1 -0.31 32.88 -32.77
C MET A 1 -1.48 32.29 -31.99
N LEU A 2 -2.61 31.93 -32.62
CA LEU A 2 -3.77 31.32 -31.94
C LEU A 2 -3.43 30.04 -31.12
N SER A 3 -2.46 29.24 -31.57
CA SER A 3 -2.09 27.99 -30.91
C SER A 3 -1.27 28.15 -29.63
N ILE A 4 -0.45 29.19 -29.57
CA ILE A 4 0.32 29.55 -28.36
C ILE A 4 -0.64 30.09 -27.28
N VAL A 5 -1.71 30.77 -27.69
CA VAL A 5 -2.79 31.25 -26.81
C VAL A 5 -3.61 30.09 -26.21
N ALA A 6 -3.76 28.97 -26.92
CA ALA A 6 -4.47 27.80 -26.39
C ALA A 6 -3.64 27.03 -25.34
N ILE A 7 -2.33 26.88 -25.56
CA ILE A 7 -1.40 26.25 -24.60
C ILE A 7 -1.30 27.06 -23.30
N THR A 8 -1.21 28.38 -23.42
CA THR A 8 -1.23 29.29 -22.25
C THR A 8 -2.56 29.21 -21.50
N ARG A 9 -3.71 29.15 -22.19
CA ARG A 9 -5.02 28.90 -21.54
C ARG A 9 -5.07 27.57 -20.80
N LEU A 10 -4.49 26.50 -21.35
CA LEU A 10 -4.46 25.19 -20.69
C LEU A 10 -3.56 25.18 -19.44
N TYR A 11 -2.43 25.88 -19.50
CA TYR A 11 -1.58 26.13 -18.33
C TYR A 11 -2.35 26.92 -17.25
N HIS A 12 -3.13 27.93 -17.65
CA HIS A 12 -3.97 28.67 -16.72
C HIS A 12 -5.06 27.79 -16.10
N ILE A 13 -5.66 26.86 -16.84
CA ILE A 13 -6.62 25.90 -16.29
C ILE A 13 -5.97 24.98 -15.25
N PHE A 14 -4.81 24.39 -15.55
CA PHE A 14 -4.05 23.59 -14.57
C PHE A 14 -3.70 24.41 -13.31
N ARG A 15 -3.22 25.64 -13.51
CA ARG A 15 -2.92 26.59 -12.43
C ARG A 15 -4.16 26.95 -11.62
N LEU A 16 -5.32 27.14 -12.24
CA LEU A 16 -6.59 27.45 -11.58
C LEU A 16 -7.11 26.27 -10.77
N THR A 17 -6.98 25.04 -11.26
CA THR A 17 -7.32 23.82 -10.49
C THR A 17 -6.45 23.70 -9.25
N LEU A 18 -5.16 24.04 -9.36
CA LEU A 18 -4.23 24.09 -8.23
C LEU A 18 -4.53 25.22 -7.24
N LEU A 19 -4.85 26.43 -7.73
CA LEU A 19 -5.15 27.61 -6.90
C LEU A 19 -6.52 27.53 -6.21
N LYS A 20 -7.54 27.00 -6.89
CA LYS A 20 -8.90 26.83 -6.35
C LYS A 20 -9.02 25.61 -5.44
N SER A 21 -7.95 24.80 -5.36
CA SER A 21 -7.90 23.68 -4.45
C SER A 21 -8.06 24.10 -3.00
N ARG A 22 -8.82 23.29 -2.25
CA ARG A 22 -9.05 23.45 -0.81
C ARG A 22 -7.73 23.60 -0.02
N TYR A 23 -6.64 23.00 -0.50
CA TYR A 23 -5.32 22.99 0.14
C TYR A 23 -4.44 24.21 -0.18
N SER A 24 -4.85 25.08 -1.12
CA SER A 24 -4.17 26.35 -1.41
C SER A 24 -4.85 27.55 -0.73
N THR A 25 -5.89 27.32 0.08
CA THR A 25 -6.62 28.38 0.79
C THR A 25 -5.81 28.95 1.96
N GLY A 26 -6.07 30.21 2.33
CA GLY A 26 -5.40 30.85 3.48
C GLY A 26 -5.65 30.15 4.83
N ARG A 27 -6.68 29.29 4.93
CA ARG A 27 -6.89 28.41 6.09
C ARG A 27 -5.85 27.28 6.13
N ALA A 28 -5.65 26.58 5.03
CA ALA A 28 -4.65 25.51 4.93
C ALA A 28 -3.23 26.03 5.14
N GLN A 29 -2.91 27.22 4.63
CA GLN A 29 -1.61 27.86 4.84
C GLN A 29 -1.34 28.22 6.30
N ARG A 30 -2.37 28.69 7.04
CA ARG A 30 -2.25 28.95 8.48
C ARG A 30 -1.99 27.67 9.27
N VAL A 31 -2.71 26.59 8.97
CA VAL A 31 -2.49 25.29 9.61
C VAL A 31 -1.09 24.76 9.29
N GLY A 32 -0.63 24.88 8.05
CA GLY A 32 0.75 24.54 7.67
C GLY A 32 1.77 25.32 8.49
N LYS A 33 1.59 26.64 8.65
CA LYS A 33 2.48 27.50 9.42
C LYS A 33 2.52 27.14 10.91
N ILE A 34 1.38 26.78 11.51
CA ILE A 34 1.30 26.30 12.90
C ILE A 34 2.15 25.03 13.08
N ASN A 35 2.18 24.16 12.07
CA ASN A 35 2.98 22.93 12.07
C ASN A 35 4.41 23.13 11.53
N GLY A 36 4.87 24.39 11.39
CA GLY A 36 6.23 24.69 10.92
C GLY A 36 6.48 24.41 9.43
N ILE A 37 5.44 24.18 8.62
CA ILE A 37 5.55 23.85 7.20
C ILE A 37 5.10 25.04 6.34
N ILE A 38 5.92 25.39 5.34
CA ILE A 38 5.52 26.32 4.29
C ILE A 38 4.62 25.57 3.31
N ALA A 39 3.32 25.88 3.32
CA ALA A 39 2.31 25.27 2.46
C ALA A 39 2.50 25.67 0.98
N ASN A 40 3.47 25.03 0.33
CA ASN A 40 3.83 25.21 -1.08
C ASN A 40 2.88 24.45 -2.02
N ARG A 41 2.93 24.75 -3.33
CA ARG A 41 2.14 24.05 -4.36
C ARG A 41 2.41 22.54 -4.39
N SER A 42 3.65 22.12 -4.16
CA SER A 42 4.02 20.70 -4.07
C SER A 42 3.41 20.01 -2.85
N TRP A 43 3.23 20.75 -1.74
CA TRP A 43 2.55 20.23 -0.56
C TRP A 43 1.05 20.08 -0.83
N ALA A 44 0.41 21.07 -1.47
CA ALA A 44 -0.99 20.98 -1.87
C ALA A 44 -1.26 19.81 -2.82
N LEU A 45 -0.36 19.55 -3.78
CA LEU A 45 -0.43 18.39 -4.67
C LEU A 45 -0.36 17.07 -3.90
N LYS A 46 0.57 16.95 -2.95
CA LYS A 46 0.66 15.77 -2.07
C LYS A 46 -0.65 15.56 -1.31
N CYS A 47 -1.21 16.62 -0.73
CA CYS A 47 -2.49 16.54 -0.01
C CYS A 47 -3.66 16.11 -0.90
N MET A 48 -3.72 16.58 -2.15
CA MET A 48 -4.74 16.16 -3.11
C MET A 48 -4.65 14.67 -3.45
N ILE A 49 -3.43 14.19 -3.73
CA ILE A 49 -3.18 12.78 -4.08
C ILE A 49 -3.58 11.87 -2.92
N ILE A 50 -3.26 12.25 -1.68
CA ILE A 50 -3.61 11.47 -0.49
C ILE A 50 -5.12 11.49 -0.22
N THR A 51 -5.78 12.65 -0.33
CA THR A 51 -7.19 12.77 0.06
C THR A 51 -8.15 12.24 -1.01
N SER A 52 -7.81 12.38 -2.29
CA SER A 52 -8.66 11.97 -3.40
C SER A 52 -7.80 11.54 -4.60
N PRO A 53 -7.15 10.36 -4.51
CA PRO A 53 -6.21 9.90 -5.53
C PRO A 53 -6.88 9.77 -6.90
N PHE A 54 -8.05 9.12 -6.98
CA PHE A 54 -8.75 8.91 -8.25
C PHE A 54 -9.10 10.21 -8.98
N LYS A 55 -9.64 11.20 -8.26
CA LYS A 55 -10.00 12.50 -8.87
C LYS A 55 -8.76 13.21 -9.40
N THR A 56 -7.67 13.18 -8.63
CA THR A 56 -6.42 13.86 -9.01
C THR A 56 -5.77 13.20 -10.23
N VAL A 57 -5.64 11.87 -10.21
CA VAL A 57 -5.08 11.07 -11.32
C VAL A 57 -5.92 11.24 -12.59
N PHE A 58 -7.24 11.14 -12.47
CA PHE A 58 -8.15 11.31 -13.61
C PHE A 58 -8.02 12.70 -14.24
N CYS A 59 -7.95 13.75 -13.42
CA CYS A 59 -7.70 15.11 -13.94
C CYS A 59 -6.33 15.23 -14.62
N MET A 60 -5.26 14.66 -14.06
CA MET A 60 -3.92 14.67 -14.67
C MET A 60 -3.88 13.92 -16.01
N PHE A 61 -4.62 12.82 -16.11
CA PHE A 61 -4.76 12.05 -17.35
C PHE A 61 -5.46 12.87 -18.44
N LEU A 62 -6.62 13.46 -18.14
CA LEU A 62 -7.35 14.30 -19.09
C LEU A 62 -6.50 15.50 -19.55
N ILE A 63 -5.85 16.19 -18.61
CA ILE A 63 -4.98 17.32 -18.94
C ILE A 63 -3.83 16.86 -19.86
N GLY A 64 -3.22 15.71 -19.58
CA GLY A 64 -2.21 15.11 -20.45
C GLY A 64 -2.70 14.87 -21.88
N ILE A 65 -3.90 14.30 -22.04
CA ILE A 65 -4.53 14.06 -23.36
C ILE A 65 -4.75 15.38 -24.12
N PHE A 66 -5.29 16.39 -23.44
CA PHE A 66 -5.56 17.69 -24.07
C PHE A 66 -4.27 18.41 -24.47
N ILE A 67 -3.23 18.40 -23.61
CA ILE A 67 -1.93 19.02 -23.92
C ILE A 67 -1.25 18.27 -25.05
N GLY A 68 -1.07 16.95 -24.89
CA GLY A 68 -0.37 16.11 -25.85
C GLY A 68 -1.06 16.13 -27.22
N GLY A 69 -2.38 15.98 -27.25
CA GLY A 69 -3.14 15.92 -28.51
C GLY A 69 -3.12 17.26 -29.24
N TYR A 70 -3.11 18.37 -28.51
CA TYR A 70 -3.00 19.70 -29.10
C TYR A 70 -1.59 19.99 -29.63
N CYS A 71 -0.55 19.62 -28.88
CA CYS A 71 0.85 19.74 -29.31
C CYS A 71 1.12 18.89 -30.56
N LEU A 72 0.69 17.63 -30.54
CA LEU A 72 0.85 16.70 -31.66
C LEU A 72 0.18 17.24 -32.92
N ARG A 73 -1.04 17.78 -32.79
CA ARG A 73 -1.74 18.43 -33.90
C ARG A 73 -0.96 19.60 -34.48
N ILE A 74 -0.36 20.46 -33.64
CA ILE A 74 0.40 21.62 -34.14
C ILE A 74 1.62 21.17 -34.95
N PHE A 75 2.35 20.16 -34.45
CA PHE A 75 3.59 19.71 -35.08
C PHE A 75 3.38 18.86 -36.32
N GLU A 76 2.32 18.05 -36.37
CA GLU A 76 2.03 17.19 -37.52
C GLU A 76 1.22 17.90 -38.62
N ARG A 77 0.43 18.93 -38.30
CA ARG A 77 -0.40 19.67 -39.29
C ARG A 77 0.37 20.17 -40.54
N PRO A 78 1.59 20.73 -40.46
CA PRO A 78 2.31 21.18 -41.67
C PRO A 78 2.90 20.03 -42.51
N MET A 79 3.00 18.82 -41.95
CA MET A 79 3.59 17.65 -42.63
C MET A 79 2.52 16.73 -43.25
N THR A 80 1.25 16.91 -42.90
CA THR A 80 0.14 16.15 -43.46
C THR A 80 -0.35 16.79 -44.76
N SER A 81 -0.03 16.19 -45.90
CA SER A 81 -0.72 16.48 -47.17
C SER A 81 -2.21 16.12 -47.06
N PRO A 82 -3.13 16.81 -47.76
CA PRO A 82 -4.58 16.53 -47.71
C PRO A 82 -4.96 15.06 -48.00
N ASP A 83 -4.13 14.35 -48.77
CA ASP A 83 -4.30 12.93 -49.14
C ASP A 83 -3.50 11.94 -48.28
N ALA A 84 -2.75 12.42 -47.28
CA ALA A 84 -1.92 11.55 -46.46
C ALA A 84 -2.78 10.81 -45.42
N LYS A 85 -2.62 9.50 -45.35
CA LYS A 85 -3.21 8.57 -44.36
C LYS A 85 -2.86 8.90 -42.89
N THR A 86 -2.15 9.98 -42.63
CA THR A 86 -1.81 10.46 -41.29
C THR A 86 -2.96 11.33 -40.78
N GLY A 87 -3.98 10.71 -40.18
CA GLY A 87 -5.26 11.32 -39.80
C GLY A 87 -5.24 12.51 -38.82
N PHE A 88 -4.15 13.26 -38.66
CA PHE A 88 -3.98 14.36 -37.71
C PHE A 88 -4.73 15.66 -38.04
N PHE A 89 -5.51 15.70 -39.12
CA PHE A 89 -6.34 16.86 -39.46
C PHE A 89 -7.41 17.14 -38.38
N HIS A 90 -8.02 16.07 -37.87
CA HIS A 90 -9.00 16.13 -36.79
C HIS A 90 -8.31 16.04 -35.41
N LEU A 91 -8.71 16.93 -34.50
CA LEU A 91 -8.19 16.93 -33.12
C LEU A 91 -8.48 15.61 -32.39
N GLY A 92 -9.61 14.95 -32.70
CA GLY A 92 -9.97 13.66 -32.11
C GLY A 92 -8.95 12.56 -32.40
N ASN A 93 -8.36 12.54 -33.60
CA ASN A 93 -7.35 11.56 -33.98
C ASN A 93 -6.01 11.81 -33.28
N ALA A 94 -5.65 13.08 -33.06
CA ALA A 94 -4.47 13.43 -32.27
C ALA A 94 -4.66 13.09 -30.78
N MET A 95 -5.86 13.31 -30.23
CA MET A 95 -6.21 12.88 -28.87
C MET A 95 -6.20 11.35 -28.74
N TRP A 96 -6.73 10.63 -29.72
CA TRP A 96 -6.71 9.17 -29.78
C TRP A 96 -5.27 8.63 -29.74
N CYS A 97 -4.39 9.15 -30.61
CA CYS A 97 -2.98 8.80 -30.63
C CYS A 97 -2.33 8.98 -29.24
N ILE A 98 -2.61 10.10 -28.56
CA ILE A 98 -2.07 10.34 -27.22
C ILE A 98 -2.69 9.44 -26.15
N ILE A 99 -3.98 9.09 -26.26
CA ILE A 99 -4.63 8.14 -25.35
C ILE A 99 -3.95 6.77 -25.44
N ILE A 100 -3.73 6.26 -26.66
CA ILE A 100 -3.12 4.94 -26.87
C ILE A 100 -1.64 4.93 -26.48
N THR A 101 -0.94 6.05 -26.63
CA THR A 101 0.46 6.21 -26.17
C THR A 101 0.53 6.29 -24.65
N MET A 102 -0.29 7.13 -24.00
CA MET A 102 -0.30 7.29 -22.55
C MET A 102 -0.72 6.00 -21.82
N THR A 103 -1.58 5.20 -22.45
CA THR A 103 -1.99 3.88 -21.95
C THR A 103 -1.01 2.77 -22.34
N THR A 104 0.06 3.09 -23.06
CA THR A 104 1.10 2.15 -23.54
C THR A 104 0.56 1.03 -24.43
N VAL A 105 -0.62 1.20 -25.03
CA VAL A 105 -1.24 0.23 -25.94
C VAL A 105 -0.59 0.29 -27.32
N GLY A 106 -0.48 1.49 -27.90
CA GLY A 106 0.26 1.73 -29.15
C GLY A 106 -0.21 0.88 -30.35
N PHE A 107 -1.47 0.98 -30.77
CA PHE A 107 -1.99 0.25 -31.93
C PHE A 107 -1.24 0.52 -33.25
N GLY A 108 -0.62 1.70 -33.39
CA GLY A 108 0.14 2.08 -34.59
C GLY A 108 -0.71 2.43 -35.80
N ASP A 109 -2.02 2.62 -35.63
CA ASP A 109 -2.95 3.11 -36.64
C ASP A 109 -2.68 4.58 -37.01
N ILE A 110 -2.31 5.39 -36.02
CA ILE A 110 -1.96 6.81 -36.17
C ILE A 110 -0.70 7.08 -35.36
N PHE A 111 0.36 7.56 -36.01
CA PHE A 111 1.64 7.85 -35.37
C PHE A 111 2.31 9.11 -35.96
N PRO A 112 3.00 9.93 -35.14
CA PRO A 112 3.67 11.12 -35.62
C PRO A 112 4.86 10.77 -36.54
N VAL A 113 4.95 11.45 -37.67
CA VAL A 113 6.07 11.27 -38.60
C VAL A 113 7.16 12.30 -38.30
N SER A 114 6.77 13.51 -37.89
CA SER A 114 7.71 14.61 -37.64
C SER A 114 8.59 14.35 -36.41
N ILE A 115 9.84 14.82 -36.47
CA ILE A 115 10.78 14.78 -35.34
C ILE A 115 10.17 15.42 -34.07
N PRO A 116 9.60 16.65 -34.10
CA PRO A 116 8.99 17.22 -32.91
C PRO A 116 7.75 16.45 -32.43
N GLY A 117 6.97 15.85 -33.33
CA GLY A 117 5.83 14.99 -32.96
C GLY A 117 6.28 13.74 -32.19
N ARG A 118 7.37 13.08 -32.61
CA ARG A 118 7.96 11.94 -31.90
C ARG A 118 8.48 12.31 -30.50
N ILE A 119 9.01 13.52 -30.33
CA ILE A 119 9.42 14.01 -29.00
C ILE A 119 8.19 14.21 -28.10
N VAL A 120 7.10 14.77 -28.62
CA VAL A 120 5.85 14.90 -27.87
C VAL A 120 5.30 13.53 -27.46
N ASP A 121 5.34 12.55 -28.36
CA ASP A 121 4.84 11.20 -28.12
C ASP A 121 5.65 10.46 -27.04
N THR A 122 6.98 10.58 -27.07
CA THR A 122 7.84 10.02 -26.02
C THR A 122 7.60 10.68 -24.65
N LEU A 123 7.42 12.00 -24.61
CA LEU A 123 7.05 12.71 -23.38
C LEU A 123 5.66 12.30 -22.87
N ALA A 124 4.70 12.10 -23.76
CA ALA A 124 3.36 11.63 -23.42
C ALA A 124 3.40 10.21 -22.83
N CYS A 125 4.25 9.33 -23.37
CA CYS A 125 4.49 8.00 -22.81
C CYS A 125 5.03 8.06 -21.37
N ILE A 126 6.09 8.87 -21.14
CA ILE A 126 6.66 9.06 -19.79
C ILE A 126 5.62 9.62 -18.82
N TRP A 127 4.81 10.59 -19.27
CA TRP A 127 3.72 11.14 -18.47
C TRP A 127 2.65 10.10 -18.14
N GLY A 128 2.27 9.26 -19.09
CA GLY A 128 1.34 8.15 -18.90
C GLY A 128 1.80 7.18 -17.81
N VAL A 129 3.07 6.75 -17.88
CA VAL A 129 3.68 5.88 -16.86
C VAL A 129 3.65 6.52 -15.48
N PHE A 130 3.93 7.82 -15.38
CA PHE A 130 3.86 8.56 -14.12
C PHE A 130 2.43 8.58 -13.53
N VAL A 131 1.42 8.79 -14.38
CA VAL A 131 0.01 8.77 -13.98
C VAL A 131 -0.41 7.37 -13.47
N VAL A 132 0.03 6.30 -14.14
CA VAL A 132 -0.22 4.91 -13.70
C VAL A 132 0.45 4.65 -12.35
N ALA A 133 1.69 5.07 -12.15
CA ALA A 133 2.38 4.90 -10.87
C ALA A 133 1.64 5.60 -9.71
N LEU A 134 1.14 6.81 -9.93
CA LEU A 134 0.33 7.52 -8.94
C LEU A 134 -1.00 6.81 -8.64
N MET A 135 -1.63 6.21 -9.66
CA MET A 135 -2.85 5.41 -9.49
C MET A 135 -2.61 4.21 -8.57
N VAL A 136 -1.51 3.47 -8.79
CA VAL A 136 -1.14 2.31 -7.97
C VAL A 136 -0.98 2.72 -6.51
N VAL A 137 -0.21 3.78 -6.23
CA VAL A 137 -0.03 4.29 -4.86
C VAL A 137 -1.37 4.69 -4.23
N GLY A 138 -2.25 5.35 -4.99
CA GLY A 138 -3.58 5.71 -4.54
C GLY A 138 -4.44 4.52 -4.16
N ILE A 139 -4.44 3.46 -4.98
CA ILE A 139 -5.17 2.21 -4.72
C ILE A 139 -4.59 1.51 -3.50
N THR A 140 -3.27 1.42 -3.40
CA THR A 140 -2.60 0.79 -2.25
C THR A 140 -3.02 1.47 -0.95
N ASN A 141 -3.01 2.80 -0.88
CA ASN A 141 -3.41 3.52 0.34
C ASN A 141 -4.87 3.28 0.75
N ILE A 142 -5.76 3.03 -0.21
CA ILE A 142 -7.18 2.72 0.08
C ILE A 142 -7.36 1.25 0.47
N MET A 143 -6.50 0.36 -0.02
CA MET A 143 -6.52 -1.06 0.33
C MET A 143 -5.84 -1.37 1.67
N LEU A 144 -5.03 -0.45 2.20
CA LEU A 144 -4.46 -0.59 3.54
C LEU A 144 -5.57 -0.47 4.58
N PHE A 145 -5.61 -1.43 5.51
CA PHE A 145 -6.57 -1.41 6.61
C PHE A 145 -6.36 -0.19 7.50
N ASP A 146 -7.46 0.45 7.88
CA ASP A 146 -7.42 1.37 9.01
C ASP A 146 -7.18 0.61 10.32
N SER A 147 -6.70 1.31 11.36
CA SER A 147 -6.43 0.72 12.68
C SER A 147 -7.67 0.04 13.28
N GLY A 148 -8.88 0.56 13.00
CA GLY A 148 -10.13 -0.07 13.43
C GLY A 148 -10.46 -1.34 12.64
N GLU A 149 -10.24 -1.32 11.32
CA GLU A 149 -10.52 -2.44 10.42
C GLU A 149 -9.57 -3.61 10.65
N GLU A 150 -8.28 -3.33 10.90
CA GLU A 150 -7.27 -4.34 11.22
C GLU A 150 -7.62 -5.11 12.51
N LYS A 151 -8.11 -4.37 13.53
CA LYS A 151 -8.58 -4.95 14.79
C LYS A 151 -9.79 -5.86 14.57
N ALA A 152 -10.77 -5.41 13.79
CA ALA A 152 -11.95 -6.20 13.45
C ALA A 152 -11.59 -7.47 12.66
N TYR A 153 -10.68 -7.36 11.68
CA TYR A 153 -10.18 -8.48 10.88
C TYR A 153 -9.45 -9.52 11.75
N THR A 154 -8.55 -9.07 12.62
CA THR A 154 -7.82 -9.95 13.55
C THR A 154 -8.76 -10.66 14.52
N LEU A 155 -9.76 -9.95 15.05
CA LEU A 155 -10.78 -10.57 15.90
C LEU A 155 -11.58 -11.63 15.14
N HIS A 156 -11.99 -11.34 13.90
CA HIS A 156 -12.70 -12.30 13.06
C HIS A 156 -11.87 -13.58 12.80
N LEU A 157 -10.57 -13.43 12.53
CA LEU A 157 -9.64 -14.56 12.40
C LEU A 157 -9.56 -15.38 13.69
N ARG A 158 -9.43 -14.72 14.85
CA ARG A 158 -9.39 -15.38 16.17
C ARG A 158 -10.67 -16.17 16.45
N LEU A 159 -11.85 -15.63 16.11
CA LEU A 159 -13.12 -16.31 16.27
C LEU A 159 -13.24 -17.55 15.36
N LYS A 160 -12.90 -17.41 14.07
CA LYS A 160 -12.85 -18.55 13.14
C LYS A 160 -11.89 -19.63 13.63
N PHE A 161 -10.73 -19.23 14.13
CA PHE A 161 -9.75 -20.16 14.68
C PHE A 161 -10.26 -20.89 15.91
N LYS A 162 -10.92 -20.18 16.84
CA LYS A 162 -11.55 -20.77 18.03
C LYS A 162 -12.61 -21.81 17.67
N GLU A 163 -13.42 -21.56 16.64
CA GLU A 163 -14.38 -22.55 16.12
C GLU A 163 -13.70 -23.76 15.49
N TYR A 164 -12.69 -23.51 14.66
CA TYR A 164 -11.89 -24.57 14.03
C TYR A 164 -11.23 -25.48 15.08
N PHE A 165 -10.63 -24.89 16.11
CA PHE A 165 -10.00 -25.61 17.21
C PHE A 165 -11.00 -26.48 17.99
N ARG A 166 -12.21 -25.95 18.27
CA ARG A 166 -13.30 -26.73 18.90
C ARG A 166 -13.73 -27.93 18.05
N LYS A 167 -13.82 -27.78 16.72
CA LYS A 167 -14.17 -28.88 15.81
C LYS A 167 -13.11 -29.99 15.82
N ILE A 168 -11.82 -29.63 15.78
CA ILE A 168 -10.73 -30.63 15.84
C ILE A 168 -10.71 -31.34 17.18
N ALA A 169 -10.82 -30.58 18.29
CA ALA A 169 -10.86 -31.16 19.63
C ALA A 169 -12.02 -32.16 19.78
N GLY A 170 -13.22 -31.81 19.30
CA GLY A 170 -14.35 -32.73 19.25
C GLY A 170 -14.07 -33.98 18.41
N GLY A 171 -13.43 -33.83 17.24
CA GLY A 171 -13.03 -34.95 16.39
C GLY A 171 -12.05 -35.92 17.07
N ILE A 172 -11.09 -35.40 17.84
CA ILE A 172 -10.17 -36.23 18.65
C ILE A 172 -10.96 -37.03 19.68
N LEU A 173 -11.84 -36.39 20.45
CA LEU A 173 -12.62 -37.05 21.49
C LEU A 173 -13.50 -38.17 20.91
N ILE A 174 -14.21 -37.91 19.82
CA ILE A 174 -15.06 -38.89 19.14
C ILE A 174 -14.23 -40.08 18.62
N THR A 175 -13.08 -39.81 17.99
CA THR A 175 -12.22 -40.89 17.46
C THR A 175 -11.52 -41.68 18.56
N ALA A 176 -11.11 -41.05 19.66
CA ALA A 176 -10.57 -41.72 20.84
C ALA A 176 -11.61 -42.65 21.49
N PHE A 177 -12.83 -42.16 21.68
CA PHE A 177 -13.93 -42.95 22.25
C PHE A 177 -14.28 -44.14 21.36
N ARG A 178 -14.43 -43.91 20.04
CA ARG A 178 -14.69 -44.98 19.06
C ARG A 178 -13.60 -46.04 19.08
N LEU A 179 -12.32 -45.63 19.12
CA LEU A 179 -11.20 -46.55 19.21
C LEU A 179 -11.29 -47.42 20.47
N LYS A 180 -11.54 -46.82 21.64
CA LYS A 180 -11.68 -47.53 22.92
C LYS A 180 -12.83 -48.54 22.90
N VAL A 181 -13.99 -48.17 22.36
CA VAL A 181 -15.15 -49.06 22.24
C VAL A 181 -14.87 -50.23 21.30
N MET A 182 -14.24 -49.99 20.15
CA MET A 182 -13.92 -51.04 19.18
C MET A 182 -12.91 -52.06 19.73
N THR A 183 -11.86 -51.60 20.40
CA THR A 183 -10.86 -52.47 21.04
C THR A 183 -11.48 -53.32 22.15
N LYS A 184 -12.46 -52.79 22.90
CA LYS A 184 -13.14 -53.52 23.98
C LYS A 184 -14.20 -54.50 23.48
N LYS A 185 -14.98 -54.15 22.45
CA LYS A 185 -16.13 -54.95 21.98
C LYS A 185 -15.72 -56.08 21.04
N ASN A 186 -14.70 -55.89 20.21
CA ASN A 186 -14.33 -56.90 19.21
C ASN A 186 -12.80 -56.97 19.04
N PRO A 187 -12.08 -57.66 19.96
CA PRO A 187 -10.62 -57.68 20.00
C PRO A 187 -9.96 -58.28 18.75
N HIS A 188 -10.63 -59.24 18.09
CA HIS A 188 -10.10 -59.94 16.92
C HIS A 188 -10.29 -59.20 15.58
N ALA A 189 -10.99 -58.05 15.57
CA ALA A 189 -11.25 -57.26 14.36
C ALA A 189 -10.09 -56.29 14.03
N GLU A 190 -8.88 -56.82 13.83
CA GLU A 190 -7.63 -56.07 13.71
C GLU A 190 -7.64 -55.01 12.57
N SER A 191 -8.23 -55.35 11.42
CA SER A 191 -8.38 -54.43 10.27
C SER A 191 -9.21 -53.18 10.62
N SER A 192 -10.30 -53.35 11.38
CA SER A 192 -11.18 -52.25 11.79
C SER A 192 -10.54 -51.39 12.88
N ILE A 193 -9.82 -52.00 13.82
CA ILE A 193 -9.07 -51.31 14.88
C ILE A 193 -7.93 -50.49 14.26
N SER A 194 -7.21 -51.03 13.27
CA SER A 194 -6.15 -50.32 12.54
C SER A 194 -6.67 -49.07 11.82
N LYS A 195 -7.81 -49.16 11.14
CA LYS A 195 -8.48 -48.00 10.50
C LYS A 195 -8.90 -46.93 11.51
N ALA A 196 -9.45 -47.33 12.67
CA ALA A 196 -9.80 -46.42 13.75
C ALA A 196 -8.56 -45.72 14.36
N LYS A 197 -7.46 -46.47 14.54
CA LYS A 197 -6.17 -45.96 15.03
C LYS A 197 -5.54 -44.96 14.06
N SER A 198 -5.58 -45.25 12.76
CA SER A 198 -5.13 -44.33 11.71
C SER A 198 -5.95 -43.03 11.69
N SER A 199 -7.27 -43.14 11.84
CA SER A 199 -8.17 -41.99 11.91
C SER A 199 -7.90 -41.10 13.14
N TYR A 200 -7.66 -41.71 14.31
CA TYR A 200 -7.26 -41.01 15.53
C TYR A 200 -5.91 -40.30 15.37
N LYS A 201 -4.90 -40.98 14.82
CA LYS A 201 -3.57 -40.40 14.55
C LYS A 201 -3.67 -39.18 13.64
N ARG A 202 -4.51 -39.24 12.59
CA ARG A 202 -4.75 -38.11 11.68
C ARG A 202 -5.32 -36.89 12.42
N ASN A 203 -6.29 -37.09 13.31
CA ASN A 203 -6.90 -35.99 14.08
C ASN A 203 -5.92 -35.38 15.11
N ILE A 204 -5.07 -36.19 15.75
CA ILE A 204 -3.99 -35.67 16.61
C ILE A 204 -3.02 -34.81 15.81
N LEU A 205 -2.58 -35.28 14.64
CA LEU A 205 -1.65 -34.52 13.79
C LEU A 205 -2.30 -33.21 13.32
N ALA A 206 -3.58 -33.23 12.96
CA ALA A 206 -4.33 -32.01 12.61
C ALA A 206 -4.40 -31.03 13.80
N PHE A 207 -4.59 -31.53 15.02
CA PHE A 207 -4.60 -30.71 16.23
C PHE A 207 -3.23 -30.12 16.56
N GLN A 208 -2.16 -30.89 16.41
CA GLN A 208 -0.79 -30.38 16.60
C GLN A 208 -0.49 -29.26 15.61
N LYS A 209 -0.86 -29.42 14.33
CA LYS A 209 -0.75 -28.36 13.33
C LYS A 209 -1.56 -27.12 13.71
N ALA A 210 -2.83 -27.29 14.08
CA ALA A 210 -3.67 -26.19 14.53
C ALA A 210 -3.11 -25.50 15.79
N LYS A 211 -2.49 -26.23 16.72
CA LYS A 211 -1.86 -25.62 17.91
C LYS A 211 -0.68 -24.74 17.52
N ILE A 212 0.14 -25.16 16.55
CA ILE A 212 1.26 -24.36 16.03
C ILE A 212 0.74 -23.11 15.31
N GLU A 213 -0.26 -23.26 14.44
CA GLU A 213 -0.89 -22.15 13.70
C GLU A 213 -1.55 -21.14 14.65
N SER A 214 -2.21 -21.60 15.71
CA SER A 214 -2.74 -20.75 16.79
C SER A 214 -1.62 -19.91 17.38
N ASN A 215 -0.52 -20.55 17.77
CA ASN A 215 0.58 -19.85 18.42
C ASN A 215 1.13 -18.75 17.51
N ILE A 216 1.28 -19.03 16.22
CA ILE A 216 1.65 -18.02 15.23
C ILE A 216 0.61 -16.89 15.20
N LEU A 217 -0.68 -17.19 14.99
CA LEU A 217 -1.74 -16.17 14.88
C LEU A 217 -1.87 -15.24 16.10
N TYR A 218 -1.66 -15.76 17.31
CA TYR A 218 -1.71 -14.96 18.54
C TYR A 218 -0.42 -14.20 18.83
N HIS A 219 0.74 -14.73 18.42
CA HIS A 219 2.05 -14.15 18.75
C HIS A 219 2.68 -13.30 17.62
N THR A 220 2.33 -13.47 16.34
CA THR A 220 2.89 -12.67 15.24
C THR A 220 2.13 -11.37 14.98
N ASN A 221 0.85 -11.26 15.36
CA ASN A 221 -0.02 -10.11 15.04
C ASN A 221 -0.33 -9.16 16.22
N THR A 222 0.51 -9.12 17.26
CA THR A 222 0.40 -8.07 18.28
C THR A 222 1.56 -7.08 18.10
N PRO A 223 1.41 -6.04 17.23
CA PRO A 223 2.37 -4.94 17.19
C PRO A 223 2.57 -4.32 18.58
N GLU A 224 1.52 -4.34 19.41
CA GLU A 224 1.52 -3.96 20.83
C GLU A 224 2.57 -4.74 21.63
N ARG A 225 2.73 -6.05 21.45
CA ARG A 225 3.72 -6.84 22.20
C ARG A 225 5.15 -6.69 21.69
N ARG A 226 5.32 -6.40 20.39
CA ARG A 226 6.65 -6.08 19.85
C ARG A 226 7.11 -4.71 20.36
N ILE A 227 6.17 -3.76 20.50
CA ILE A 227 6.41 -2.48 21.14
C ILE A 227 6.63 -2.65 22.65
N GLU A 228 5.81 -3.44 23.36
CA GLU A 228 6.00 -3.75 24.78
C GLU A 228 7.32 -4.48 25.04
N SER A 229 7.73 -5.44 24.19
CA SER A 229 9.03 -6.11 24.38
C SER A 229 10.18 -5.15 24.13
N ARG A 230 10.08 -4.26 23.13
CA ARG A 230 11.08 -3.21 22.89
C ARG A 230 11.11 -2.18 24.02
N ILE A 231 9.96 -1.82 24.58
CA ILE A 231 9.87 -0.91 25.74
C ILE A 231 10.48 -1.59 26.97
N ASN A 232 10.17 -2.85 27.22
CA ASN A 232 10.74 -3.61 28.34
C ASN A 232 12.25 -3.81 28.17
N GLU A 233 12.75 -4.12 26.97
CA GLU A 233 14.20 -4.17 26.67
C GLU A 233 14.89 -2.83 26.96
N ILE A 234 14.27 -1.69 26.62
CA ILE A 234 14.83 -0.36 26.88
C ILE A 234 14.79 -0.03 28.38
N LEU A 235 13.72 -0.42 29.08
CA LEU A 235 13.59 -0.23 30.53
C LEU A 235 14.65 -1.04 31.28
N ASP A 236 14.82 -2.31 30.96
CA ASP A 236 15.84 -3.18 31.57
C ASP A 236 17.26 -2.61 31.35
N TYR A 237 17.58 -2.15 30.13
CA TYR A 237 18.88 -1.52 29.83
C TYR A 237 19.07 -0.20 30.58
N SER A 238 18.00 0.58 30.77
CA SER A 238 18.06 1.82 31.54
C SER A 238 18.29 1.56 33.03
N GLU A 239 17.71 0.49 33.57
CA GLU A 239 17.84 0.10 34.97
C GLU A 239 19.26 -0.42 35.28
N GLU A 240 19.87 -1.14 34.34
CA GLU A 240 21.25 -1.61 34.44
C GLU A 240 22.27 -0.45 34.42
N ASN A 241 22.07 0.53 33.53
CA ASN A 241 22.92 1.73 33.49
C ASN A 241 22.79 2.60 34.75
N MET A 242 21.58 2.69 35.32
CA MET A 242 21.35 3.40 36.58
C MET A 242 22.12 2.76 37.74
N LYS A 243 22.14 1.41 37.82
CA LYS A 243 22.92 0.69 38.83
C LYS A 243 24.43 0.93 38.67
N GLN A 244 24.94 0.89 37.43
CA GLN A 244 26.35 1.19 37.18
C GLN A 244 26.73 2.63 37.56
N ALA A 245 25.85 3.60 37.27
CA ALA A 245 26.07 4.99 37.68
C ALA A 245 26.10 5.15 39.21
N GLU A 246 25.25 4.41 39.92
CA GLU A 246 25.20 4.39 41.39
C GLU A 246 26.46 3.74 41.99
N GLU A 247 26.95 2.64 41.42
CA GLU A 247 28.22 2.02 41.81
C GLU A 247 29.40 2.97 41.62
N VAL A 248 29.47 3.67 40.48
CA VAL A 248 30.53 4.67 40.22
C VAL A 248 30.43 5.84 41.20
N TYR A 249 29.24 6.32 41.50
CA TYR A 249 29.03 7.39 42.48
C TYR A 249 29.48 6.97 43.88
N ASN A 250 29.14 5.75 44.30
CA ASN A 250 29.56 5.19 45.59
C ASN A 250 31.07 4.99 45.65
N ALA A 251 31.71 4.52 44.57
CA ALA A 251 33.16 4.42 44.48
C ALA A 251 33.85 5.79 44.58
N LEU A 252 33.31 6.81 43.92
CA LEU A 252 33.82 8.19 43.99
C LEU A 252 33.67 8.78 45.40
N ASN A 253 32.56 8.51 46.10
CA ASN A 253 32.38 8.95 47.48
C ASN A 253 33.35 8.24 48.44
N ASN A 254 33.58 6.94 48.28
CA ASN A 254 34.56 6.20 49.07
C ASN A 254 35.99 6.73 48.85
N ILE A 255 36.34 7.10 47.62
CA ILE A 255 37.62 7.75 47.31
C ILE A 255 37.67 9.15 47.96
N LYS A 256 36.59 9.92 47.91
CA LYS A 256 36.55 11.24 48.52
C LYS A 256 36.72 11.18 50.05
N GLU A 257 36.12 10.18 50.70
CA GLU A 257 36.29 9.95 52.14
C GLU A 257 37.72 9.50 52.49
N SER A 258 38.35 8.66 51.66
CA SER A 258 39.74 8.22 51.90
C SER A 258 40.78 9.32 51.75
N PHE A 259 40.48 10.38 50.99
CA PHE A 259 41.32 11.59 50.87
C PHE A 259 41.05 12.65 51.97
N SER A 260 40.04 12.44 52.83
CA SER A 260 39.66 13.37 53.91
C SER A 260 40.15 12.97 55.31
N LEU A 261 40.97 11.91 55.40
CA LEU A 261 41.75 11.47 56.55
C LEU A 261 43.22 11.86 56.37
#